data_AF-A0A9C8AF32-F1
#
_entry.id   AF-A0A9C8AF32-F1
#
_cell.length_a   1.000
_cell.length_b   1.000
_cell.length_c   1.000
_cell.angle_alpha   90.00
_cell.angle_beta   90.00
_cell.angle_gamma   90.00
#
_symmetry.space_group_name_H-M   'P 1'
#
loop_
_entity.id
_entity.type
_entity.pdbx_description
1 polymer ?
#
loop_
_entity_poly.entity_id
_entity_poly.type
_entity_poly.pdbx_seq_one_letter_code
_entity_poly.pdbx_strand_id
1 'polypeptide(L)'
;MMSRGLRISLIGMGLFFILLGIFLNFQLYTSLAGGSSLHKYSYGIIGIGLDVSKVICLILGVFLLRQATSVLLIAGFISIAFYLVLSLISWAASWGFTLVVTQHYETQTFQKNTQVQAMQVSVDEATAEVQRLSQYADSAAAIQAQSKLNELQAQLDALWTSPARNSLGQRTGQNVRSQIGGTCPGTSWYQKKYCVQIQALESQVTSHQTIIDSHATYLAAVKHKNAMIKESGQMDLVGVNQNSYMHPLFVGMGTVLDTSPQLVKYRLLLLTSAMIELLGSLFFVIGIIIQGQAYTVADIVAMEKQKHKILADLGANVIELGKTEYAKLNTSVQETDKGQEENGAR
;
A
#
# COMPACT_ATOMS: atom_id res chain seq x y z
N MET A 1 6.32 -25.50 -41.90
CA MET A 1 7.65 -24.86 -41.81
C MET A 1 7.48 -23.43 -41.30
N MET A 2 8.26 -23.01 -40.31
CA MET A 2 8.08 -21.73 -39.60
C MET A 2 9.08 -20.70 -40.15
N SER A 3 8.66 -19.45 -40.38
CA SER A 3 9.55 -18.40 -40.91
C SER A 3 10.63 -18.01 -39.89
N ARG A 4 11.81 -17.57 -40.37
CA ARG A 4 12.89 -17.06 -39.49
C ARG A 4 12.39 -15.92 -38.58
N GLY A 5 11.49 -15.07 -39.09
CA GLY A 5 10.87 -13.99 -38.32
C GLY A 5 10.07 -14.51 -37.13
N LEU A 6 9.33 -15.61 -37.30
CA LEU A 6 8.52 -16.19 -36.23
C LEU A 6 9.39 -16.88 -35.16
N ARG A 7 10.53 -17.48 -35.55
CA ARG A 7 11.53 -18.00 -34.60
C ARG A 7 12.15 -16.88 -33.75
N ILE A 8 12.57 -15.79 -34.38
CA ILE A 8 13.14 -14.63 -33.68
C ILE A 8 12.10 -14.02 -32.73
N SER A 9 10.84 -13.93 -33.18
CA SER A 9 9.74 -13.42 -32.37
C SER A 9 9.46 -14.30 -31.14
N LEU A 10 9.48 -15.63 -31.28
CA LEU A 10 9.34 -16.56 -30.15
C LEU A 10 10.49 -16.46 -29.15
N ILE A 11 11.73 -16.35 -29.62
CA ILE A 11 12.89 -16.15 -28.74
C ILE A 11 12.78 -14.81 -28.01
N GLY A 12 12.41 -13.74 -28.72
CA GLY A 12 12.21 -12.42 -28.13
C GLY A 12 11.09 -12.39 -27.09
N MET A 13 9.97 -13.03 -27.37
CA MET A 13 8.85 -13.15 -26.43
C MET A 13 9.21 -14.00 -25.21
N GLY A 14 9.93 -15.11 -25.41
CA GLY A 14 10.45 -15.93 -24.31
C GLY A 14 11.41 -15.16 -23.41
N LEU A 15 12.37 -14.42 -24.00
CA LEU A 15 13.29 -13.56 -23.26
C LEU A 15 12.55 -12.45 -22.49
N PHE A 16 11.53 -11.84 -23.07
CA PHE A 16 10.72 -10.84 -22.39
C PHE A 16 10.06 -11.41 -21.12
N PHE A 17 9.41 -12.57 -21.22
CA PHE A 17 8.79 -13.21 -20.05
C PHE A 17 9.81 -13.66 -18.99
N ILE A 18 10.99 -14.13 -19.42
CA ILE A 18 12.10 -14.45 -18.51
C ILE A 18 12.57 -13.19 -17.76
N LEU A 19 12.79 -12.08 -18.47
CA LEU A 19 13.19 -10.81 -17.86
C LEU A 19 12.11 -10.26 -16.92
N LEU A 20 10.84 -10.42 -17.27
CA LEU A 20 9.72 -10.07 -16.41
C LEU A 20 9.74 -10.91 -15.11
N GLY A 21 10.00 -12.21 -15.20
CA GLY A 21 10.17 -13.08 -14.03
C GLY A 21 11.33 -12.65 -13.13
N ILE A 22 12.49 -12.35 -13.73
CA ILE A 22 13.68 -11.82 -13.02
C ILE A 22 13.33 -10.53 -12.26
N PHE A 23 12.63 -9.62 -12.93
CA PHE A 23 12.21 -8.37 -12.33
C PHE A 23 11.27 -8.59 -11.14
N LEU A 24 10.26 -9.45 -11.28
CA LEU A 24 9.31 -9.75 -10.20
C LEU A 24 10.00 -10.39 -8.99
N ASN A 25 10.93 -11.32 -9.22
CA ASN A 25 11.73 -11.93 -8.17
C ASN A 25 12.62 -10.90 -7.48
N PHE A 26 13.34 -10.07 -8.23
CA PHE A 26 14.16 -9.00 -7.67
C PHE A 26 13.34 -8.06 -6.76
N GLN A 27 12.14 -7.67 -7.20
CA GLN A 27 11.24 -6.83 -6.42
C GLN A 27 10.73 -7.54 -5.15
N LEU A 28 10.48 -8.85 -5.17
CA LEU A 28 10.17 -9.59 -3.93
C LEU A 28 11.34 -9.54 -2.96
N TYR A 29 12.52 -9.98 -3.40
CA TYR A 29 13.66 -10.15 -2.51
C TYR A 29 14.10 -8.81 -1.89
N THR A 30 14.00 -7.72 -2.65
CA THR A 30 14.22 -6.36 -2.13
C THR A 30 13.12 -5.92 -1.15
N SER A 31 11.87 -6.36 -1.33
CA SER A 31 10.77 -6.07 -0.39
C SER A 31 10.87 -6.87 0.93
N LEU A 32 11.51 -8.03 0.91
CA LEU A 32 11.76 -8.86 2.10
C LEU A 32 12.94 -8.36 2.94
N ALA A 33 13.87 -7.63 2.32
CA ALA A 33 14.95 -6.99 3.04
C ALA A 33 14.42 -5.79 3.85
N GLY A 34 14.83 -5.72 5.12
CA GLY A 34 14.42 -4.65 6.05
C GLY A 34 14.84 -3.24 5.61
N GLY A 35 14.74 -2.26 6.52
CA GLY A 35 14.90 -0.84 6.20
C GLY A 35 16.26 -0.42 5.61
N SER A 36 17.31 -1.24 5.74
CA SER A 36 18.65 -0.93 5.22
C SER A 36 18.78 -1.19 3.71
N SER A 37 19.20 -0.18 2.95
CA SER A 37 19.43 -0.27 1.51
C SER A 37 20.44 -1.36 1.13
N LEU A 38 21.46 -1.61 1.96
CA LEU A 38 22.46 -2.67 1.72
C LEU A 38 21.83 -4.07 1.74
N HIS A 39 20.87 -4.31 2.64
CA HIS A 39 20.16 -5.59 2.68
C HIS A 39 19.25 -5.76 1.46
N LYS A 40 18.62 -4.68 0.97
CA LYS A 40 17.79 -4.73 -0.24
C LYS A 40 18.60 -5.14 -1.46
N TYR A 41 19.78 -4.53 -1.67
CA TYR A 41 20.66 -4.91 -2.76
C TYR A 41 21.18 -6.34 -2.62
N SER A 42 21.58 -6.77 -1.42
CA SER A 42 22.08 -8.13 -1.18
C SER A 42 21.02 -9.20 -1.49
N TYR A 43 19.79 -9.03 -1.01
CA TYR A 43 18.70 -9.96 -1.29
C TYR A 43 18.30 -9.93 -2.77
N GLY A 44 18.26 -8.74 -3.40
CA GLY A 44 17.98 -8.60 -4.82
C GLY A 44 19.00 -9.33 -5.70
N ILE A 45 20.30 -9.26 -5.36
CA ILE A 45 21.36 -9.97 -6.08
C ILE A 45 21.21 -11.49 -5.95
N ILE A 46 20.81 -12.00 -4.78
CA ILE A 46 20.51 -13.42 -4.59
C ILE A 46 19.38 -13.86 -5.52
N GLY A 47 18.30 -13.06 -5.61
CA GLY A 47 17.18 -13.32 -6.53
C GLY A 47 17.62 -13.40 -7.99
N ILE A 48 18.39 -12.41 -8.45
CA ILE A 48 18.96 -12.40 -9.81
C ILE A 48 19.85 -13.63 -10.04
N GLY A 49 20.68 -14.00 -9.05
CA GLY A 49 21.56 -15.16 -9.15
C GLY A 49 20.81 -16.48 -9.34
N LEU A 50 19.68 -16.66 -8.63
CA LEU A 50 18.82 -17.82 -8.79
C LEU A 50 18.17 -17.88 -10.18
N ASP A 51 17.69 -16.75 -10.70
CA ASP A 51 17.10 -16.72 -12.04
C ASP A 51 18.12 -16.91 -13.16
N VAL A 52 19.31 -16.32 -13.06
CA VAL A 52 20.40 -16.54 -14.03
C VAL A 52 20.78 -18.02 -14.04
N SER A 53 20.89 -18.65 -12.86
CA SER A 53 21.14 -20.08 -12.74
C SER A 53 20.05 -20.91 -13.42
N LYS A 54 18.78 -20.53 -13.26
CA LYS A 54 17.63 -21.17 -13.92
C LYS A 54 17.73 -21.11 -15.44
N VAL A 55 18.05 -19.94 -16.00
CA VAL A 55 18.20 -19.76 -17.46
C VAL A 55 19.37 -20.58 -18.00
N ILE A 56 20.50 -20.61 -17.28
CA ILE A 56 21.66 -21.43 -17.64
C ILE A 56 21.30 -22.92 -17.65
N CYS A 57 20.59 -23.42 -16.62
CA CYS A 57 20.09 -24.79 -16.58
C CYS A 57 19.14 -25.10 -17.74
N LEU A 58 18.26 -24.17 -18.12
CA LEU A 58 17.35 -24.36 -19.25
C LEU A 58 18.12 -24.49 -20.58
N ILE A 59 19.08 -23.60 -20.84
CA ILE A 59 19.89 -23.61 -22.06
C ILE A 59 20.74 -24.87 -22.14
N LEU A 60 21.45 -25.20 -21.05
CA LEU A 60 22.28 -26.40 -20.95
C LEU A 60 21.44 -27.67 -21.11
N GLY A 61 20.28 -27.75 -20.43
CA GLY A 61 19.37 -28.89 -20.54
C GLY A 61 18.91 -29.14 -21.97
N VAL A 62 18.44 -28.10 -22.66
CA VAL A 62 18.00 -28.20 -24.06
C VAL A 62 19.16 -28.54 -25.00
N PHE A 63 20.35 -27.98 -24.78
CA PHE A 63 21.53 -28.26 -25.59
C PHE A 63 22.00 -29.71 -25.43
N LEU A 64 22.10 -30.20 -24.19
CA LEU A 64 22.53 -31.56 -23.88
C LEU A 64 21.54 -32.61 -24.40
N LEU A 65 20.23 -32.34 -24.30
CA LEU A 65 19.20 -33.21 -24.85
C LEU A 65 19.26 -33.34 -26.39
N ARG A 66 19.83 -32.35 -27.09
CA ARG A 66 19.97 -32.36 -28.55
C ARG A 66 21.16 -33.18 -29.07
N GLN A 67 22.19 -33.42 -28.27
CA GLN A 67 23.39 -34.11 -28.75
C GLN A 67 23.21 -35.64 -28.88
N ALA A 68 22.08 -36.22 -28.45
CA ALA A 68 21.71 -37.63 -28.63
C ALA A 68 22.71 -38.69 -28.13
N THR A 69 23.64 -38.33 -27.24
CA THR A 69 24.57 -39.26 -26.57
C THR A 69 24.02 -39.67 -25.20
N SER A 70 23.99 -40.96 -24.87
CA SER A 70 23.32 -41.50 -23.65
C SER A 70 23.74 -40.83 -22.33
N VAL A 71 25.03 -40.49 -22.18
CA VAL A 71 25.55 -39.80 -20.97
C VAL A 71 25.09 -38.33 -20.91
N LEU A 72 25.04 -37.65 -22.07
CA LEU A 72 24.60 -36.26 -22.17
C LEU A 72 23.09 -36.12 -22.00
N LEU A 73 22.31 -37.14 -22.38
CA LEU A 73 20.86 -37.17 -22.15
C LEU A 73 20.53 -37.14 -20.65
N ILE A 74 21.22 -37.95 -19.84
CA ILE A 74 21.02 -37.98 -18.37
C ILE A 74 21.36 -36.62 -17.76
N ALA A 75 22.50 -36.03 -18.15
CA ALA A 75 22.87 -34.68 -17.71
C ALA A 75 21.85 -33.62 -18.14
N GLY A 76 21.28 -33.75 -19.34
CA GLY A 76 20.20 -32.90 -19.84
C GLY A 76 18.94 -32.99 -18.97
N PHE A 77 18.49 -34.20 -18.64
CA PHE A 77 17.34 -34.40 -17.74
C PHE A 77 17.58 -33.84 -16.34
N ILE A 78 18.77 -34.04 -15.77
CA ILE A 78 19.14 -33.46 -14.47
C ILE A 78 19.09 -31.93 -14.54
N SER A 79 19.61 -31.33 -15.62
CA SER A 79 19.59 -29.88 -15.82
C SER A 79 18.15 -29.33 -15.93
N ILE A 80 17.26 -30.03 -16.64
CA ILE A 80 15.83 -29.69 -16.71
C ILE A 80 15.15 -29.84 -15.33
N ALA A 81 15.50 -30.87 -14.56
CA ALA A 81 14.95 -31.04 -13.21
C ALA A 81 15.38 -29.90 -12.27
N PHE A 82 16.64 -29.48 -12.31
CA PHE A 82 17.10 -28.29 -11.58
C PHE A 82 16.40 -27.02 -12.04
N TYR A 83 16.22 -26.86 -13.36
CA TYR A 83 15.43 -25.76 -13.92
C TYR A 83 13.99 -25.74 -13.36
N LEU A 84 13.31 -26.90 -13.28
CA LEU A 84 11.96 -26.99 -12.72
C LEU A 84 11.91 -26.61 -11.24
N VAL A 85 12.87 -27.09 -10.43
CA VAL A 85 12.94 -26.73 -9.00
C VAL A 85 13.15 -25.22 -8.82
N LEU A 86 14.07 -24.62 -9.58
CA LEU A 86 14.31 -23.18 -9.53
C LEU A 86 13.11 -22.37 -10.05
N SER A 87 12.36 -22.90 -11.01
CA SER A 87 11.11 -22.31 -11.51
C SER A 87 10.02 -22.32 -10.46
N LEU A 88 9.89 -23.40 -9.67
CA LEU A 88 8.93 -23.46 -8.56
C LEU A 88 9.24 -22.44 -7.47
N ILE A 89 10.52 -22.25 -7.15
CA ILE A 89 10.96 -21.23 -6.19
C ILE A 89 10.64 -19.82 -6.72
N SER A 90 10.94 -19.56 -7.99
CA SER A 90 10.64 -18.29 -8.67
C SER A 90 9.14 -18.02 -8.76
N TRP A 91 8.35 -19.05 -9.00
CA TRP A 91 6.89 -18.97 -9.01
C TRP A 91 6.33 -18.60 -7.63
N ALA A 92 6.80 -19.27 -6.57
CA ALA A 92 6.42 -18.94 -5.19
C ALA A 92 6.79 -17.50 -4.84
N ALA A 93 7.96 -17.03 -5.31
CA ALA A 93 8.42 -15.66 -5.11
C ALA A 93 7.55 -14.64 -5.87
N SER A 94 7.28 -14.86 -7.15
CA SER A 94 6.41 -13.99 -7.96
C SER A 94 4.97 -13.91 -7.39
N TRP A 95 4.45 -15.03 -6.87
CA TRP A 95 3.17 -15.05 -6.16
C TRP A 95 3.21 -14.21 -4.87
N GLY A 96 4.26 -14.38 -4.05
CA GLY A 96 4.47 -13.59 -2.83
C GLY A 96 4.55 -12.09 -3.09
N PHE A 97 5.25 -11.66 -4.15
CA PHE A 97 5.37 -10.24 -4.49
C PHE A 97 4.02 -9.64 -4.84
N THR A 98 3.26 -10.35 -5.66
CA THR A 98 1.97 -9.86 -6.11
C THR A 98 0.98 -9.76 -4.95
N LEU A 99 1.08 -10.65 -3.94
CA LEU A 99 0.35 -10.51 -2.68
C LEU A 99 0.76 -9.28 -1.89
N VAL A 100 2.06 -9.03 -1.71
CA VAL A 100 2.57 -7.86 -0.98
C VAL A 100 2.14 -6.55 -1.64
N VAL A 101 2.29 -6.44 -2.97
CA VAL A 101 1.86 -5.26 -3.73
C VAL A 101 0.35 -5.07 -3.62
N THR A 102 -0.43 -6.13 -3.84
CA THR A 102 -1.89 -6.04 -3.73
C THR A 102 -2.31 -5.62 -2.34
N GLN A 103 -1.71 -6.19 -1.29
CA GLN A 103 -1.97 -5.80 0.09
C GLN A 103 -1.59 -4.35 0.36
N HIS A 104 -0.47 -3.86 -0.17
CA HIS A 104 -0.09 -2.46 -0.04
C HIS A 104 -1.12 -1.51 -0.67
N TYR A 105 -1.62 -1.84 -1.87
CA TYR A 105 -2.69 -1.09 -2.53
C TYR A 105 -4.01 -1.15 -1.73
N GLU A 106 -4.38 -2.32 -1.21
CA GLU A 106 -5.58 -2.52 -0.40
C GLU A 106 -5.50 -1.70 0.91
N THR A 107 -4.35 -1.69 1.58
CA THR A 107 -4.11 -0.87 2.79
C THR A 107 -4.17 0.63 2.48
N GLN A 108 -3.57 1.09 1.38
CA GLN A 108 -3.68 2.50 0.98
C GLN A 108 -5.12 2.89 0.65
N THR A 109 -5.87 1.99 0.02
CA THR A 109 -7.28 2.22 -0.31
C THR A 109 -8.14 2.21 0.95
N PHE A 110 -7.82 1.36 1.93
CA PHE A 110 -8.46 1.33 3.24
C PHE A 110 -8.23 2.64 4.01
N GLN A 111 -6.99 3.16 4.03
CA GLN A 111 -6.69 4.47 4.63
C GLN A 111 -7.43 5.63 3.95
N LYS A 112 -7.78 5.49 2.66
CA LYS A 112 -8.56 6.47 1.90
C LYS A 112 -10.07 6.25 1.98
N ASN A 113 -10.54 5.19 2.66
CA ASN A 113 -11.96 4.95 2.83
C ASN A 113 -12.56 6.07 3.68
N THR A 114 -13.68 6.64 3.21
CA THR A 114 -14.37 7.76 3.84
C THR A 114 -14.77 7.48 5.29
N GLN A 115 -15.01 6.22 5.66
CA GLN A 115 -15.33 5.84 7.05
C GLN A 115 -14.12 5.96 7.98
N VAL A 116 -12.94 5.54 7.51
CA VAL A 116 -11.69 5.65 8.29
C VAL A 116 -11.25 7.11 8.37
N GLN A 117 -11.37 7.87 7.28
CA GLN A 117 -11.09 9.31 7.29
C GLN A 117 -12.06 10.09 8.19
N ALA A 118 -13.36 9.82 8.12
CA ALA A 118 -14.34 10.49 8.98
C ALA A 118 -14.07 10.20 10.47
N MET A 119 -13.67 8.98 10.80
CA MET A 119 -13.30 8.63 12.18
C MET A 119 -12.00 9.30 12.61
N GLN A 120 -10.98 9.32 11.75
CA GLN A 120 -9.72 10.02 12.02
C GLN A 120 -9.98 11.50 12.30
N VAL A 121 -10.79 12.15 11.45
CA VAL A 121 -11.22 13.55 11.63
C VAL A 121 -11.98 13.74 12.94
N SER A 122 -12.88 12.82 13.30
CA SER A 122 -13.62 12.90 14.57
C SER A 122 -12.73 12.76 15.80
N VAL A 123 -11.71 11.89 15.74
CA VAL A 123 -10.69 11.76 16.80
C VAL A 123 -9.82 13.01 16.89
N ASP A 124 -9.45 13.59 15.76
CA ASP A 124 -8.66 14.83 15.70
C ASP A 124 -9.46 16.02 16.26
N GLU A 125 -10.75 16.13 15.92
CA GLU A 125 -11.66 17.14 16.46
C GLU A 125 -11.83 16.99 17.98
N ALA A 126 -12.07 15.76 18.47
CA ALA A 126 -12.16 15.49 19.90
C ALA A 126 -10.84 15.79 20.64
N THR A 127 -9.70 15.58 19.98
CA THR A 127 -8.38 15.92 20.52
C THR A 127 -8.16 17.42 20.58
N ALA A 128 -8.54 18.15 19.52
CA ALA A 128 -8.47 19.61 19.48
C ALA A 128 -9.34 20.25 20.57
N GLU A 129 -10.53 19.72 20.83
CA GLU A 129 -11.41 20.22 21.89
C GLU A 129 -10.82 20.01 23.29
N VAL A 130 -10.22 18.85 23.55
CA VAL A 130 -9.48 18.60 24.80
C VAL A 130 -8.28 19.56 24.94
N GLN A 131 -7.58 19.86 23.84
CA GLN A 131 -6.46 20.79 23.84
C GLN A 131 -6.93 22.23 24.11
N ARG A 132 -8.05 22.65 23.53
CA ARG A 132 -8.69 23.96 23.79
C ARG A 132 -9.07 24.13 25.26
N LEU A 133 -9.55 23.06 25.90
CA LEU A 133 -9.96 23.06 27.31
C LEU A 133 -8.82 22.71 28.28
N SER A 134 -7.60 22.47 27.80
CA SER A 134 -6.48 21.99 28.62
C SER A 134 -6.10 22.93 29.77
N GLN A 135 -6.38 24.23 29.65
CA GLN A 135 -6.19 25.22 30.71
C GLN A 135 -7.01 24.91 31.98
N TYR A 136 -8.08 24.13 31.86
CA TYR A 136 -8.92 23.69 32.97
C TYR A 136 -8.60 22.28 33.44
N ALA A 137 -7.49 21.66 32.98
CA ALA A 137 -7.15 20.29 33.33
C ALA A 137 -6.74 20.11 34.81
N ASP A 138 -6.30 21.19 35.47
CA ASP A 138 -5.80 21.14 36.84
C ASP A 138 -6.93 20.84 37.84
N SER A 139 -6.88 19.63 38.41
CA SER A 139 -7.81 19.19 39.45
C SER A 139 -7.61 19.93 40.77
N ALA A 140 -6.40 20.44 41.06
CA ALA A 140 -6.14 21.18 42.30
C ALA A 140 -6.89 22.52 42.30
N ALA A 141 -6.91 23.23 41.17
CA ALA A 141 -7.69 24.45 41.01
C ALA A 141 -9.20 24.22 41.19
N ALA A 142 -9.74 23.11 40.66
CA ALA A 142 -11.15 22.75 40.83
C ALA A 142 -11.49 22.38 42.28
N ILE A 143 -10.63 21.61 42.97
CA ILE A 143 -10.80 21.27 44.39
C ILE A 143 -10.73 22.52 45.27
N GLN A 144 -9.79 23.42 45.00
CA GLN A 144 -9.69 24.69 45.71
C GLN A 144 -10.92 25.58 45.48
N ALA A 145 -11.41 25.66 44.24
CA ALA A 145 -12.63 26.38 43.90
C ALA A 145 -13.85 25.78 44.62
N GLN A 146 -13.98 24.45 44.69
CA GLN A 146 -15.07 23.78 45.42
C GLN A 146 -15.02 24.09 46.93
N SER A 147 -13.83 24.05 47.53
CA SER A 147 -13.66 24.39 48.95
C SER A 147 -14.07 25.85 49.22
N LYS A 148 -13.64 26.79 48.38
CA LYS A 148 -14.01 28.20 48.49
C LYS A 148 -15.49 28.44 48.23
N LEU A 149 -16.10 27.70 47.31
CA LEU A 149 -17.52 27.78 47.05
C LEU A 149 -18.33 27.35 48.27
N ASN A 150 -17.95 26.24 48.92
CA ASN A 150 -18.60 25.79 50.15
C ASN A 150 -18.46 26.83 51.29
N GLU A 151 -17.30 27.45 51.41
CA GLU A 151 -17.06 28.52 52.39
C GLU A 151 -17.92 29.76 52.10
N LEU A 152 -17.91 30.24 50.85
CA LEU A 152 -18.69 31.41 50.42
C LEU A 152 -20.19 31.17 50.55
N GLN A 153 -20.67 29.96 50.24
CA GLN A 153 -22.06 29.58 50.42
C GLN A 153 -22.44 29.59 51.90
N ALA A 154 -21.57 29.06 52.79
CA ALA A 154 -21.79 29.14 54.23
C ALA A 154 -21.78 30.58 54.76
N GLN A 155 -20.91 31.45 54.23
CA GLN A 155 -20.90 32.89 54.57
C GLN A 155 -22.17 33.59 54.10
N LEU A 156 -22.65 33.27 52.90
CA LEU A 156 -23.87 33.82 52.34
C LEU A 156 -25.09 33.37 53.15
N ASP A 157 -25.17 32.09 53.50
CA ASP A 157 -26.24 31.54 54.35
C ASP A 157 -26.21 32.13 55.77
N ALA A 158 -25.02 32.28 56.36
CA ALA A 158 -24.84 32.95 57.65
C ALA A 158 -25.30 34.41 57.60
N LEU A 159 -25.00 35.13 56.50
CA LEU A 159 -25.45 36.50 56.30
C LEU A 159 -26.97 36.58 56.18
N TRP A 160 -27.59 35.71 55.38
CA TRP A 160 -29.03 35.64 55.19
C TRP A 160 -29.80 35.31 56.48
N THR A 161 -29.25 34.43 57.29
CA THR A 161 -29.82 34.00 58.57
C THR A 161 -29.48 34.93 59.74
N SER A 162 -28.52 35.84 59.57
CA SER A 162 -28.08 36.75 60.63
C SER A 162 -29.19 37.70 61.08
N PRO A 163 -29.20 38.14 62.36
CA PRO A 163 -30.17 39.10 62.84
C PRO A 163 -30.01 40.46 62.13
N ALA A 164 -31.09 40.93 61.49
CA ALA A 164 -31.09 42.24 60.85
C ALA A 164 -31.02 43.34 61.91
N ARG A 165 -30.13 44.32 61.69
CA ARG A 165 -29.94 45.47 62.57
C ARG A 165 -30.44 46.73 61.90
N ASN A 166 -31.21 47.56 62.60
CA ASN A 166 -31.69 48.85 62.10
C ASN A 166 -30.55 49.90 61.97
N SER A 167 -30.90 51.12 61.55
CA SER A 167 -29.96 52.24 61.38
C SER A 167 -29.21 52.65 62.64
N LEU A 168 -29.74 52.32 63.81
CA LEU A 168 -29.14 52.59 65.12
C LEU A 168 -28.33 51.38 65.65
N GLY A 169 -28.24 50.28 64.88
CA GLY A 169 -27.51 49.08 65.25
C GLY A 169 -28.27 48.10 66.15
N GLN A 170 -29.55 48.36 66.46
CA GLN A 170 -30.39 47.48 67.28
C GLN A 170 -30.97 46.33 66.47
N ARG A 171 -31.10 45.15 67.09
CA ARG A 171 -31.71 43.96 66.46
C ARG A 171 -33.20 44.20 66.24
N THR A 172 -33.68 43.83 65.07
CA THR A 172 -35.09 44.00 64.64
C THR A 172 -36.01 42.83 65.05
N GLY A 173 -35.44 41.72 65.51
CA GLY A 173 -36.16 40.46 65.73
C GLY A 173 -36.37 39.63 64.45
N GLN A 174 -36.02 40.16 63.29
CA GLN A 174 -36.05 39.46 62.00
C GLN A 174 -34.63 39.14 61.51
N ASN A 175 -34.50 38.13 60.65
CA ASN A 175 -33.23 37.86 59.96
C ASN A 175 -33.10 38.74 58.71
N VAL A 176 -31.88 38.85 58.16
CA VAL A 176 -31.63 39.65 56.96
C VAL A 176 -32.55 39.23 55.81
N ARG A 177 -32.78 37.92 55.60
CA ARG A 177 -33.64 37.41 54.53
C ARG A 177 -35.08 37.90 54.59
N SER A 178 -35.71 37.79 55.74
CA SER A 178 -37.09 38.27 55.96
C SER A 178 -37.18 39.79 55.88
N GLN A 179 -36.19 40.50 56.43
CA GLN A 179 -36.19 41.96 56.46
C GLN A 179 -36.02 42.60 55.08
N ILE A 180 -35.29 41.96 54.16
CA ILE A 180 -35.10 42.46 52.78
C ILE A 180 -35.97 41.76 51.74
N GLY A 181 -36.84 40.82 52.14
CA GLY A 181 -37.73 40.09 51.25
C GLY A 181 -37.04 39.03 50.37
N GLY A 182 -35.80 38.64 50.71
CA GLY A 182 -35.05 37.62 49.97
C GLY A 182 -34.54 38.04 48.59
N THR A 183 -34.59 39.34 48.26
CA THR A 183 -34.21 39.84 46.93
C THR A 183 -33.31 41.08 47.01
N CYS A 184 -32.33 41.13 46.12
CA CYS A 184 -31.49 42.30 45.83
C CYS A 184 -31.51 42.56 44.31
N PRO A 185 -31.49 43.82 43.82
CA PRO A 185 -31.34 45.09 44.56
C PRO A 185 -32.68 45.72 45.01
N GLY A 186 -32.62 46.77 45.83
CA GLY A 186 -33.80 47.58 46.19
C GLY A 186 -33.44 48.89 46.92
N THR A 187 -34.45 49.71 47.23
CA THR A 187 -34.26 51.11 47.69
C THR A 187 -34.28 51.29 49.21
N SER A 188 -34.69 50.26 49.97
CA SER A 188 -34.79 50.34 51.43
C SER A 188 -33.41 50.48 52.10
N TRP A 189 -33.38 51.05 53.31
CA TRP A 189 -32.14 51.17 54.07
C TRP A 189 -31.47 49.81 54.33
N TYR A 190 -32.27 48.76 54.63
CA TYR A 190 -31.77 47.40 54.84
C TYR A 190 -31.15 46.82 53.57
N GLN A 191 -31.78 47.02 52.40
CA GLN A 191 -31.22 46.59 51.12
C GLN A 191 -29.90 47.32 50.82
N LYS A 192 -29.82 48.63 51.01
CA LYS A 192 -28.56 49.38 50.84
C LYS A 192 -27.43 48.90 51.75
N LYS A 193 -27.76 48.46 52.97
CA LYS A 193 -26.77 47.96 53.94
C LYS A 193 -26.28 46.55 53.63
N TYR A 194 -27.18 45.63 53.28
CA TYR A 194 -26.86 44.20 53.18
C TYR A 194 -26.64 43.73 51.74
N CYS A 195 -27.32 44.31 50.74
CA CYS A 195 -27.25 43.81 49.36
C CYS A 195 -25.86 43.97 48.74
N VAL A 196 -25.07 44.99 49.11
CA VAL A 196 -23.70 45.15 48.59
C VAL A 196 -22.82 43.95 48.96
N GLN A 197 -22.94 43.46 50.20
CA GLN A 197 -22.18 42.30 50.67
C GLN A 197 -22.72 40.99 50.08
N ILE A 198 -24.04 40.85 50.01
CA ILE A 198 -24.70 39.69 49.39
C ILE A 198 -24.27 39.55 47.92
N GLN A 199 -24.36 40.64 47.13
CA GLN A 199 -23.97 40.63 45.71
C GLN A 199 -22.47 40.38 45.51
N ALA A 200 -21.62 40.90 46.40
CA ALA A 200 -20.18 40.62 46.35
C ALA A 200 -19.85 39.14 46.62
N LEU A 201 -20.59 38.49 47.53
CA LEU A 201 -20.47 37.06 47.79
C LEU A 201 -21.05 36.23 46.64
N GLU A 202 -22.23 36.57 46.12
CA GLU A 202 -22.85 35.90 44.96
C GLU A 202 -21.98 35.98 43.69
N SER A 203 -21.32 37.11 43.46
CA SER A 203 -20.37 37.27 42.36
C SER A 203 -19.15 36.35 42.50
N GLN A 204 -18.64 36.17 43.72
CA GLN A 204 -17.51 35.26 43.98
C GLN A 204 -17.94 33.79 43.86
N VAL A 205 -19.14 33.44 44.33
CA VAL A 205 -19.75 32.11 44.13
C VAL A 205 -19.84 31.80 42.64
N THR A 206 -20.36 32.73 41.83
CA THR A 206 -20.49 32.56 40.38
C THR A 206 -19.12 32.35 39.71
N SER A 207 -18.11 33.12 40.13
CA SER A 207 -16.74 32.98 39.60
C SER A 207 -16.14 31.60 39.90
N HIS A 208 -16.29 31.10 41.13
CA HIS A 208 -15.78 29.78 41.50
C HIS A 208 -16.58 28.63 40.89
N GLN A 209 -17.90 28.80 40.73
CA GLN A 209 -18.75 27.85 40.02
C GLN A 209 -18.31 27.70 38.56
N THR A 210 -17.99 28.81 37.88
CA THR A 210 -17.50 28.78 36.49
C THR A 210 -16.23 27.96 36.32
N ILE A 211 -15.31 27.99 37.30
CA ILE A 211 -14.09 27.18 37.29
C ILE A 211 -14.41 25.69 37.40
N ILE A 212 -15.34 25.32 38.30
CA ILE A 212 -15.79 23.94 38.49
C ILE A 212 -16.49 23.42 37.23
N ASP A 213 -17.39 24.21 36.65
CA ASP A 213 -18.13 23.84 35.44
C ASP A 213 -17.20 23.68 34.22
N SER A 214 -16.19 24.55 34.11
CA SER A 214 -15.18 24.47 33.05
C SER A 214 -14.32 23.21 33.19
N HIS A 215 -13.95 22.83 34.42
CA HIS A 215 -13.23 21.57 34.69
C HIS A 215 -14.09 20.34 34.38
N ALA A 216 -15.39 20.37 34.74
CA ALA A 216 -16.32 19.29 34.39
C ALA A 216 -16.48 19.14 32.87
N THR A 217 -16.53 20.25 32.14
CA THR A 217 -16.57 20.27 30.67
C THR A 217 -15.30 19.65 30.07
N TYR A 218 -14.12 19.97 30.62
CA TYR A 218 -12.86 19.33 30.25
C TYR A 218 -12.91 17.81 30.45
N LEU A 219 -13.37 17.34 31.61
CA LEU A 219 -13.48 15.90 31.89
C LEU A 219 -14.46 15.19 30.95
N ALA A 220 -15.57 15.84 30.59
CA ALA A 220 -16.51 15.31 29.60
C ALA A 220 -15.86 15.19 28.21
N ALA A 221 -15.08 16.20 27.78
CA ALA A 221 -14.33 16.15 26.54
C ALA A 221 -13.26 15.03 26.53
N VAL A 222 -12.53 14.85 27.63
CA VAL A 222 -11.57 13.73 27.77
C VAL A 222 -12.27 12.38 27.69
N LYS A 223 -13.43 12.22 28.35
CA LYS A 223 -14.24 11.00 28.28
C LYS A 223 -14.72 10.72 26.86
N HIS A 224 -15.19 11.75 26.15
CA HIS A 224 -15.62 11.64 24.76
C HIS A 224 -14.45 11.23 23.84
N LYS A 225 -13.28 11.86 23.97
CA LYS A 225 -12.06 11.47 23.24
C LYS A 225 -11.70 10.01 23.49
N ASN A 226 -11.70 9.57 24.75
CA ASN A 226 -11.37 8.19 25.10
C ASN A 226 -12.38 7.18 24.55
N ALA A 227 -13.67 7.54 24.48
CA ALA A 227 -14.68 6.72 23.83
C ALA A 227 -14.43 6.59 22.32
N MET A 228 -14.11 7.69 21.63
CA MET A 228 -13.78 7.69 20.20
C MET A 228 -12.52 6.89 19.88
N ILE A 229 -11.46 7.01 20.69
CA ILE A 229 -10.24 6.21 20.54
C ILE A 229 -10.55 4.72 20.76
N LYS A 230 -11.38 4.38 21.73
CA LYS A 230 -11.79 2.99 21.99
C LYS A 230 -12.60 2.42 20.84
N GLU A 231 -13.52 3.19 20.28
CA GLU A 231 -14.29 2.80 19.09
C GLU A 231 -13.39 2.67 17.86
N SER A 232 -12.40 3.56 17.70
CA SER A 232 -11.39 3.47 16.63
C SER A 232 -10.56 2.20 16.74
N GLY A 233 -10.13 1.83 17.96
CA GLY A 233 -9.44 0.57 18.21
C GLY A 233 -10.32 -0.68 18.03
N GLN A 234 -11.65 -0.53 17.98
CA GLN A 234 -12.60 -1.63 17.76
C GLN A 234 -13.09 -1.73 16.31
N MET A 235 -12.91 -0.68 15.49
CA MET A 235 -13.26 -0.72 14.06
C MET A 235 -12.40 -1.70 13.24
N ASP A 236 -11.27 -2.15 13.77
CA ASP A 236 -10.37 -3.09 13.09
C ASP A 236 -10.92 -4.53 12.95
N LEU A 237 -12.07 -4.89 13.56
CA LEU A 237 -12.48 -6.31 13.65
C LEU A 237 -13.95 -6.65 13.35
N VAL A 238 -14.91 -5.72 13.41
CA VAL A 238 -16.35 -6.11 13.41
C VAL A 238 -17.22 -5.35 12.41
N GLY A 239 -16.85 -4.12 12.02
CA GLY A 239 -17.75 -3.23 11.25
C GLY A 239 -17.40 -3.05 9.77
N VAL A 240 -16.14 -3.22 9.38
CA VAL A 240 -15.73 -3.08 7.98
C VAL A 240 -15.80 -4.45 7.33
N ASN A 241 -16.78 -4.65 6.43
CA ASN A 241 -16.90 -5.87 5.64
C ASN A 241 -15.53 -6.20 5.05
N GLN A 242 -14.99 -7.39 5.33
CA GLN A 242 -13.63 -7.77 4.92
C GLN A 242 -13.41 -7.70 3.40
N ASN A 243 -14.51 -7.65 2.65
CA ASN A 243 -14.54 -7.52 1.20
C ASN A 243 -14.54 -6.06 0.70
N SER A 244 -14.76 -5.06 1.57
CA SER A 244 -14.93 -3.65 1.18
C SER A 244 -13.62 -2.96 0.80
N TYR A 245 -12.48 -3.57 1.10
CA TYR A 245 -11.14 -3.04 0.80
C TYR A 245 -10.39 -3.88 -0.23
N MET A 246 -10.99 -4.95 -0.74
CA MET A 246 -10.42 -5.74 -1.83
C MET A 246 -10.62 -5.06 -3.17
N HIS A 247 -9.67 -5.24 -4.09
CA HIS A 247 -9.75 -4.66 -5.43
C HIS A 247 -11.08 -5.05 -6.12
N PRO A 248 -11.81 -4.12 -6.78
CA PRO A 248 -13.14 -4.37 -7.35
C PRO A 248 -13.19 -5.56 -8.32
N LEU A 249 -12.07 -5.82 -9.01
CA LEU A 249 -11.91 -7.01 -9.85
C LEU A 249 -12.16 -8.32 -9.07
N PHE A 250 -11.57 -8.47 -7.88
CA PHE A 250 -11.72 -9.68 -7.07
C PHE A 250 -13.11 -9.78 -6.45
N VAL A 251 -13.71 -8.64 -6.09
CA VAL A 251 -15.09 -8.58 -5.58
C VAL A 251 -16.08 -8.98 -6.67
N GLY A 252 -15.93 -8.42 -7.87
CA GLY A 252 -16.76 -8.75 -9.03
C GLY A 252 -16.61 -10.21 -9.45
N MET A 253 -15.38 -10.70 -9.56
CA MET A 253 -15.13 -12.12 -9.87
C MET A 253 -15.63 -13.05 -8.76
N GLY A 254 -15.49 -12.68 -7.49
CA GLY A 254 -16.03 -13.45 -6.37
C GLY A 254 -17.56 -13.56 -6.43
N THR A 255 -18.22 -12.47 -6.80
CA THR A 255 -19.67 -12.42 -6.99
C THR A 255 -20.13 -13.29 -8.17
N VAL A 256 -19.41 -13.23 -9.31
CA VAL A 256 -19.73 -14.04 -10.50
C VAL A 256 -19.46 -15.53 -10.28
N LEU A 257 -18.40 -15.86 -9.53
CA LEU A 257 -17.97 -17.24 -9.27
C LEU A 257 -18.54 -17.82 -7.97
N ASP A 258 -19.45 -17.10 -7.30
CA ASP A 258 -20.05 -17.45 -6.01
C ASP A 258 -19.01 -17.94 -4.98
N THR A 259 -17.94 -17.17 -4.81
CA THR A 259 -16.81 -17.50 -3.94
C THR A 259 -16.28 -16.27 -3.24
N SER A 260 -15.52 -16.46 -2.15
CA SER A 260 -14.91 -15.34 -1.45
C SER A 260 -13.91 -14.59 -2.36
N PRO A 261 -13.93 -13.25 -2.40
CA PRO A 261 -12.99 -12.43 -3.16
C PRO A 261 -11.53 -12.73 -2.84
N GLN A 262 -11.22 -13.09 -1.58
CA GLN A 262 -9.87 -13.54 -1.21
C GLN A 262 -9.45 -14.81 -1.95
N LEU A 263 -10.33 -15.79 -2.04
CA LEU A 263 -10.01 -17.03 -2.75
C LEU A 263 -9.77 -16.77 -4.24
N VAL A 264 -10.53 -15.84 -4.85
CA VAL A 264 -10.28 -15.41 -6.24
C VAL A 264 -8.91 -14.76 -6.38
N LYS A 265 -8.55 -13.83 -5.47
CA LYS A 265 -7.24 -13.17 -5.47
C LYS A 265 -6.12 -14.21 -5.44
N TYR A 266 -6.14 -15.13 -4.49
CA TYR A 266 -5.10 -16.16 -4.40
C TYR A 266 -5.01 -17.02 -5.67
N ARG A 267 -6.15 -17.48 -6.19
CA ARG A 267 -6.20 -18.34 -7.39
C ARG A 267 -5.73 -17.62 -8.65
N LEU A 268 -6.19 -16.39 -8.89
CA LEU A 268 -5.84 -15.63 -10.08
C LEU A 268 -4.36 -15.25 -10.07
N LEU A 269 -3.84 -14.78 -8.92
CA LEU A 269 -2.43 -14.42 -8.80
C LEU A 269 -1.50 -15.63 -8.97
N LEU A 270 -1.88 -16.77 -8.38
CA LEU A 270 -1.17 -18.03 -8.52
C LEU A 270 -1.13 -18.48 -9.99
N LEU A 271 -2.28 -18.45 -10.67
CA LEU A 271 -2.41 -18.84 -12.08
C LEU A 271 -1.60 -17.93 -12.99
N THR A 272 -1.70 -16.60 -12.81
CA THR A 272 -1.01 -15.62 -13.66
C THR A 272 0.51 -15.74 -13.51
N SER A 273 0.99 -15.93 -12.27
CA SER A 273 2.41 -16.16 -12.00
C SER A 273 2.91 -17.48 -12.60
N ALA A 274 2.11 -18.56 -12.54
CA ALA A 274 2.45 -19.82 -13.18
C ALA A 274 2.52 -19.69 -14.71
N MET A 275 1.57 -18.95 -15.30
CA MET A 275 1.53 -18.73 -16.74
C MET A 275 2.75 -17.94 -17.25
N ILE A 276 3.23 -16.95 -16.50
CA ILE A 276 4.44 -16.19 -16.88
C ILE A 276 5.68 -17.09 -16.95
N GLU A 277 5.90 -17.94 -15.94
CA GLU A 277 7.00 -18.90 -15.90
C GLU A 277 6.90 -19.95 -17.02
N LEU A 278 5.71 -20.56 -17.18
CA LEU A 278 5.50 -21.63 -18.16
C LEU A 278 5.57 -21.12 -19.59
N LEU A 279 4.94 -19.98 -19.90
CA LEU A 279 4.94 -19.41 -21.26
C LEU A 279 6.33 -18.91 -21.64
N GLY A 280 7.05 -18.26 -20.72
CA GLY A 280 8.41 -17.77 -21.00
C GLY A 280 9.35 -18.90 -21.40
N SER A 281 9.36 -19.98 -20.62
CA SER A 281 10.19 -21.15 -20.91
C SER A 281 9.72 -21.92 -22.13
N LEU A 282 8.40 -22.06 -22.33
CA LEU A 282 7.86 -22.73 -23.51
C LEU A 282 8.25 -22.00 -24.80
N PHE A 283 8.05 -20.68 -24.87
CA PHE A 283 8.40 -19.90 -26.06
C PHE A 283 9.91 -19.90 -26.32
N PHE A 284 10.72 -19.81 -25.27
CA PHE A 284 12.18 -19.87 -25.38
C PHE A 284 12.66 -21.24 -25.87
N VAL A 285 12.17 -22.33 -25.28
CA VAL A 285 12.53 -23.71 -25.66
C VAL A 285 12.08 -24.01 -27.08
N ILE A 286 10.85 -23.65 -27.48
CA ILE A 286 10.36 -23.84 -28.86
C ILE A 286 11.22 -23.04 -29.85
N GLY A 287 11.58 -21.80 -29.53
CA GLY A 287 12.47 -20.97 -30.36
C GLY A 287 13.88 -21.56 -30.56
N ILE A 288 14.39 -22.28 -29.55
CA ILE A 288 15.67 -23.00 -29.63
C ILE A 288 15.53 -24.32 -30.40
N ILE A 289 14.50 -25.11 -30.10
CA ILE A 289 14.31 -26.48 -30.63
C ILE A 289 13.96 -26.48 -32.13
N ILE A 290 13.35 -25.43 -32.66
CA ILE A 290 13.03 -25.35 -34.08
C ILE A 290 14.29 -24.93 -34.87
N GLN A 291 14.88 -25.87 -35.61
CA GLN A 291 15.91 -25.57 -36.62
C GLN A 291 15.24 -24.86 -37.80
N GLY A 292 15.61 -23.59 -38.03
CA GLY A 292 15.32 -22.94 -39.31
C GLY A 292 16.25 -23.50 -40.36
N GLN A 293 15.72 -23.95 -41.51
CA GLN A 293 16.57 -24.25 -42.66
C GLN A 293 17.47 -23.04 -42.97
N ALA A 294 18.73 -23.32 -43.30
CA ALA A 294 19.55 -22.36 -44.01
C ALA A 294 18.85 -22.11 -45.35
N TYR A 295 18.12 -21.00 -45.50
CA TYR A 295 17.61 -20.59 -46.80
C TYR A 295 18.82 -20.49 -47.73
N THR A 296 18.76 -21.24 -48.83
CA THR A 296 19.74 -21.10 -49.90
C THR A 296 19.52 -19.74 -50.55
N VAL A 297 20.53 -19.20 -51.23
CA VAL A 297 20.39 -17.95 -52.00
C VAL A 297 19.22 -18.05 -52.99
N ALA A 298 18.95 -19.25 -53.51
CA ALA A 298 17.79 -19.52 -54.38
C ALA A 298 16.44 -19.26 -53.69
N ASP A 299 16.31 -19.63 -52.41
CA ASP A 299 15.08 -19.40 -51.64
C ASP A 299 14.86 -17.92 -51.32
N ILE A 300 15.95 -17.17 -51.10
CA ILE A 300 15.90 -15.72 -50.87
C ILE A 300 15.45 -15.01 -52.15
N VAL A 301 16.00 -15.38 -53.30
CA VAL A 301 15.61 -14.83 -54.61
C VAL A 301 14.15 -15.18 -54.95
N ALA A 302 13.70 -16.39 -54.62
CA ALA A 302 12.31 -16.79 -54.82
C ALA A 302 11.34 -15.96 -53.95
N MET A 303 11.69 -15.71 -52.68
CA MET A 303 10.91 -14.87 -51.77
C MET A 303 10.89 -13.40 -52.21
N GLU A 304 12.01 -12.86 -52.69
CA GLU A 304 12.09 -11.48 -53.21
C GLU A 304 11.24 -11.31 -54.47
N LYS A 305 11.27 -12.30 -55.37
CA LYS A 305 10.40 -12.34 -56.56
C LYS A 305 8.92 -12.41 -56.19
N GLN A 306 8.57 -13.15 -55.13
CA GLN A 306 7.20 -13.23 -54.63
C GLN A 306 6.76 -11.91 -53.97
N LYS A 307 7.64 -11.25 -53.22
CA LYS A 307 7.41 -9.91 -52.65
C LYS A 307 7.19 -8.86 -53.75
N HIS A 308 7.98 -8.88 -54.82
CA HIS A 308 7.80 -7.98 -55.96
C HIS A 308 6.49 -8.24 -56.70
N LYS A 309 6.07 -9.51 -56.84
CA LYS A 309 4.78 -9.86 -57.43
C LYS A 309 3.61 -9.31 -56.60
N ILE A 310 3.68 -9.42 -55.27
CA ILE A 310 2.65 -8.89 -54.36
C ILE A 310 2.63 -7.35 -54.38
N LEU A 311 3.80 -6.70 -54.41
CA LEU A 311 3.89 -5.24 -54.50
C LEU A 311 3.39 -4.71 -55.85
N ALA A 312 3.62 -5.44 -56.94
CA ALA A 312 3.08 -5.14 -58.26
C ALA A 312 1.56 -5.31 -58.32
N ASP A 313 1.02 -6.38 -57.71
CA ASP A 313 -0.43 -6.60 -57.58
C ASP A 313 -1.11 -5.51 -56.71
N LEU A 314 -0.36 -4.87 -55.81
CA LEU A 314 -0.80 -3.73 -54.99
C LEU A 314 -0.61 -2.36 -55.67
N GLY A 315 -0.18 -2.31 -56.93
CA GLY A 315 -0.02 -1.07 -57.70
C GLY A 315 1.18 -0.20 -57.30
N ALA A 316 2.09 -0.73 -56.47
CA ALA A 316 3.32 -0.03 -56.12
C ALA A 316 4.40 -0.28 -57.19
N ASN A 317 4.81 0.77 -57.91
CA ASN A 317 5.95 0.69 -58.82
C ASN A 317 7.24 0.49 -58.02
N VAL A 318 7.79 -0.72 -58.05
CA VAL A 318 9.08 -1.03 -57.44
C VAL A 318 10.16 -1.01 -58.51
N ILE A 319 11.16 -0.16 -58.33
CA ILE A 319 12.36 -0.09 -59.18
C ILE A 319 13.18 -1.36 -58.93
N GLU A 320 13.42 -2.17 -59.96
CA GLU A 320 14.32 -3.34 -59.88
C GLU A 320 15.76 -2.87 -59.62
N LEU A 321 16.24 -3.03 -58.40
CA LEU A 321 17.67 -2.99 -58.09
C LEU A 321 18.27 -4.31 -58.59
N GLY A 322 18.71 -4.30 -59.84
CA GLY A 322 19.25 -5.45 -60.54
C GLY A 322 20.48 -6.07 -59.87
N LYS A 323 20.67 -7.36 -60.19
CA LYS A 323 21.71 -8.38 -59.90
C LYS A 323 23.15 -7.94 -59.52
N THR A 324 23.54 -6.69 -59.65
CA THR A 324 24.90 -6.20 -59.41
C THR A 324 25.30 -6.09 -57.93
N GLU A 325 24.36 -5.91 -57.00
CA GLU A 325 24.69 -5.84 -55.56
C GLU A 325 24.90 -7.21 -54.90
N TYR A 326 24.18 -8.24 -55.36
CA TYR A 326 24.30 -9.59 -54.80
C TYR A 326 25.63 -10.28 -55.13
N ALA A 327 26.32 -9.85 -56.19
CA ALA A 327 27.65 -10.37 -56.53
C ALA A 327 28.74 -9.95 -55.51
N LYS A 328 28.57 -8.81 -54.82
CA LYS A 328 29.54 -8.33 -53.82
C LYS A 328 29.49 -9.10 -52.49
N LEU A 329 28.38 -9.77 -52.18
CA LEU A 329 28.27 -10.63 -50.99
C LEU A 329 28.95 -11.99 -51.16
N ASN A 330 29.20 -12.45 -52.40
CA ASN A 330 29.90 -13.72 -52.65
C ASN A 330 31.42 -13.60 -52.50
N THR A 331 32.01 -12.43 -52.72
CA THR A 331 33.47 -12.24 -52.59
C THR A 331 33.91 -12.04 -51.14
N SER A 332 33.08 -11.47 -50.26
CA SER A 332 33.46 -11.25 -48.85
C SER A 332 33.40 -12.51 -47.97
N VAL A 333 32.84 -13.63 -48.46
CA VAL A 333 32.74 -14.90 -47.71
C VAL A 333 33.82 -15.91 -48.11
N GLN A 334 34.49 -15.73 -49.25
CA GLN A 334 35.55 -16.67 -49.69
C GLN A 334 36.97 -16.30 -49.21
N GLU A 335 37.22 -15.09 -48.72
CA GLU A 335 38.58 -14.69 -48.28
C GLU A 335 38.92 -15.02 -46.81
N THR A 336 37.97 -15.51 -46.01
CA THR A 336 38.23 -15.84 -44.59
C THR A 336 38.53 -17.32 -44.33
N ASP A 337 38.57 -18.17 -45.37
CA ASP A 337 38.65 -19.64 -45.21
C ASP A 337 39.81 -20.28 -46.02
N LYS A 338 40.91 -19.54 -46.24
CA LYS A 338 42.15 -20.05 -46.88
C LYS A 338 43.43 -19.64 -46.15
N GLY A 339 43.40 -19.61 -44.82
CA GLY A 339 44.52 -19.14 -44.01
C GLY A 339 44.87 -20.02 -42.83
N GLN A 340 44.69 -21.35 -42.87
CA GLN A 340 45.21 -22.21 -41.79
C GLN A 340 45.25 -23.72 -42.11
N GLU A 341 45.93 -24.15 -43.17
CA GLU A 341 46.36 -25.56 -43.29
C GLU A 341 47.49 -25.72 -44.33
N GLU A 342 48.73 -25.39 -43.93
CA GLU A 342 49.94 -26.03 -44.49
C GLU A 342 51.16 -25.66 -43.61
N ASN A 343 51.55 -26.59 -42.73
CA ASN A 343 52.95 -26.93 -42.45
C ASN A 343 52.98 -28.10 -41.45
N GLY A 344 52.91 -29.31 -42.01
CA GLY A 344 53.35 -30.53 -41.37
C GLY A 344 54.83 -30.82 -41.67
N ALA A 345 55.51 -31.34 -40.65
CA ALA A 345 56.63 -32.29 -40.74
C ALA A 345 57.87 -31.92 -41.58
N ARG A 346 58.93 -31.53 -40.87
CA ARG A 346 60.22 -32.24 -40.92
C ARG A 346 60.84 -32.31 -39.54
#